data_AF-A0AA42JBE6-F1
#
_entry.id   AF-A0AA42JBE6-F1
#
_cell.length_a   1.000
_cell.length_b   1.000
_cell.length_c   1.000
_cell.angle_alpha   90.00
_cell.angle_beta   90.00
_cell.angle_gamma   90.00
#
_symmetry.space_group_name_H-M   'P 1'
#
loop_
_entity.id
_entity.type
_entity.pdbx_description
1 polymer ?
#
loop_
_entity_poly.entity_id
_entity_poly.type
_entity_poly.pdbx_seq_one_letter_code
_entity_poly.pdbx_strand_id
1 'polypeptide(L)'
;MAFAGAKFTAARALPPIAPLTPTQGAYLAALRSSPQVIVVGPAGTGKTWIAATHAADLYRTRKIDRIVLSRPNVPCGRSLGFFPGSLNDKFAPWAAPVIEAIKERIGKAAFEIALKNGDIEMVPFEVMRGRSWKDAFVLLDEAQNTTPAEMKTFLTRVGENCLTVVDGDVSQCDLAAESGLRVVIDMIRTRNLPVPVIEFGREDIVRSGLCAMWVEAFEDMEAQTQPRA
;
A
#
# COMPACT_ATOMS: atom_id res chain seq x y z
N MET A 1 41.24 25.71 -12.24
CA MET A 1 40.68 24.77 -11.25
C MET A 1 39.29 24.37 -11.71
N ALA A 2 39.14 23.15 -12.20
CA ALA A 2 37.83 22.59 -12.59
C ALA A 2 37.20 21.94 -11.36
N PHE A 3 36.09 22.49 -10.87
CA PHE A 3 35.28 21.83 -9.84
C PHE A 3 34.57 20.65 -10.48
N ALA A 4 34.99 19.44 -10.12
CA ALA A 4 34.38 18.19 -10.55
C ALA A 4 32.98 18.05 -9.94
N GLY A 5 31.94 18.42 -10.71
CA GLY A 5 30.52 18.23 -10.39
C GLY A 5 30.04 16.77 -10.41
N ALA A 6 30.93 15.79 -10.23
CA ALA A 6 30.63 14.37 -10.45
C ALA A 6 30.01 13.65 -9.22
N LYS A 7 30.06 14.24 -8.02
CA LYS A 7 29.55 13.57 -6.80
C LYS A 7 28.03 13.60 -6.63
N PHE A 8 27.29 14.40 -7.41
CA PHE A 8 25.84 14.59 -7.22
C PHE A 8 24.96 14.06 -8.35
N THR A 9 25.53 13.68 -9.49
CA THR A 9 24.77 13.21 -10.67
C THR A 9 24.60 11.70 -10.70
N ALA A 10 25.57 10.92 -10.20
CA ALA A 10 25.53 9.46 -10.24
C ALA A 10 24.58 8.81 -9.20
N ALA A 11 24.12 9.56 -8.19
CA ALA A 11 23.35 9.02 -7.06
C ALA A 11 21.81 9.12 -7.21
N ARG A 12 21.28 9.52 -8.37
CA ARG A 12 19.90 10.07 -8.45
C ARG A 12 18.84 9.24 -9.17
N ALA A 13 19.14 8.02 -9.59
CA ALA A 13 18.13 7.10 -10.08
C ALA A 13 18.37 5.73 -9.46
N LEU A 14 17.65 5.41 -8.38
CA LEU A 14 17.60 4.04 -7.93
C LEU A 14 17.07 3.17 -9.08
N PRO A 15 17.63 1.97 -9.28
CA PRO A 15 17.23 1.11 -10.38
C PRO A 15 15.73 0.82 -10.32
N PRO A 16 15.09 0.52 -11.47
CA PRO A 16 13.71 0.06 -11.49
C PRO A 16 13.50 -1.11 -10.52
N ILE A 17 12.34 -1.15 -9.88
CA ILE A 17 11.96 -2.26 -9.01
C ILE A 17 11.97 -3.54 -9.84
N ALA A 18 12.75 -4.53 -9.42
CA ALA A 18 12.80 -5.85 -10.04
C ALA A 18 11.95 -6.83 -9.21
N PRO A 19 11.07 -7.62 -9.85
CA PRO A 19 10.34 -8.65 -9.14
C PRO A 19 11.29 -9.77 -8.70
N LEU A 20 11.06 -10.28 -7.49
CA LEU A 20 11.76 -11.46 -6.95
C LEU A 20 10.96 -12.74 -7.17
N THR A 21 9.65 -12.61 -7.44
CA THR A 21 8.75 -13.73 -7.73
C THR A 21 7.92 -13.45 -8.99
N PRO A 22 7.40 -14.49 -9.66
CA PRO A 22 6.49 -14.30 -10.80
C PRO A 22 5.26 -13.44 -10.46
N THR A 23 4.68 -13.62 -9.27
CA THR A 23 3.50 -12.84 -8.82
C THR A 23 3.85 -11.37 -8.61
N GLN A 24 5.03 -11.06 -8.07
CA GLN A 24 5.52 -9.67 -8.01
C GLN A 24 5.69 -9.08 -9.41
N GLY A 25 6.12 -9.90 -10.38
CA GLY A 25 6.23 -9.51 -11.78
C GLY A 25 4.87 -9.16 -12.40
N ALA A 26 3.86 -10.01 -12.16
CA ALA A 26 2.47 -9.77 -12.56
C ALA A 26 1.90 -8.50 -11.90
N TYR A 27 2.18 -8.29 -10.62
CA TYR A 27 1.75 -7.09 -9.90
C TYR A 27 2.35 -5.81 -10.50
N LEU A 28 3.68 -5.79 -10.70
CA LEU A 28 4.38 -4.69 -11.35
C LEU A 28 3.86 -4.43 -12.77
N ALA A 29 3.47 -5.48 -13.52
CA ALA A 29 2.85 -5.32 -14.83
C ALA A 29 1.47 -4.66 -14.73
N ALA A 30 0.62 -5.12 -13.81
CA ALA A 30 -0.70 -4.54 -13.58
C ALA A 30 -0.62 -3.05 -13.20
N LEU A 31 0.33 -2.66 -12.34
CA LEU A 31 0.56 -1.25 -11.97
C LEU A 31 0.92 -0.37 -13.18
N ARG A 32 1.52 -0.92 -14.24
CA ARG A 32 1.87 -0.17 -15.45
C ARG A 32 0.73 -0.06 -16.46
N SER A 33 -0.24 -0.98 -16.43
CA SER A 33 -1.22 -1.13 -17.50
C SER A 33 -2.67 -0.93 -17.08
N SER A 34 -2.95 -0.82 -15.78
CA SER A 34 -4.31 -0.65 -15.26
C SER A 34 -4.44 0.60 -14.39
N PRO A 35 -5.52 1.39 -14.50
CA PRO A 35 -5.76 2.53 -13.60
C PRO A 35 -6.19 2.10 -12.19
N GLN A 36 -6.57 0.84 -12.00
CA GLN A 36 -6.92 0.29 -10.70
C GLN A 36 -6.38 -1.14 -10.55
N VAL A 37 -5.83 -1.47 -9.39
CA VAL A 37 -5.31 -2.80 -9.07
C VAL A 37 -5.76 -3.19 -7.67
N ILE A 38 -6.35 -4.38 -7.55
CA ILE A 38 -6.54 -5.04 -6.25
C ILE A 38 -5.40 -6.03 -6.08
N VAL A 39 -4.74 -6.01 -4.93
CA VAL A 39 -3.65 -6.93 -4.63
C VAL A 39 -3.85 -7.51 -3.23
N VAL A 40 -3.87 -8.83 -3.11
CA VAL A 40 -4.10 -9.50 -1.83
C VAL A 40 -3.05 -10.55 -1.55
N GLY A 41 -2.82 -10.82 -0.27
CA GLY A 41 -2.02 -11.95 0.19
C GLY A 41 -1.21 -11.63 1.44
N PRO A 42 -0.40 -12.59 1.92
CA PRO A 42 0.19 -12.52 3.25
C PRO A 42 1.18 -11.37 3.43
N ALA A 43 1.47 -11.04 4.69
CA ALA A 43 2.55 -10.12 5.03
C ALA A 43 3.91 -10.65 4.54
N GLY A 44 4.77 -9.76 4.07
CA GLY A 44 6.11 -10.13 3.57
C GLY A 44 6.18 -10.50 2.08
N THR A 45 5.07 -10.44 1.34
CA THR A 45 5.04 -10.64 -0.13
C THR A 45 5.47 -9.40 -0.93
N GLY A 46 5.59 -8.26 -0.25
CA GLY A 46 6.00 -6.99 -0.85
C GLY A 46 4.87 -6.15 -1.43
N LYS A 47 3.59 -6.55 -1.30
CA LYS A 47 2.43 -5.82 -1.84
C LYS A 47 2.45 -4.29 -1.58
N THR A 48 2.49 -3.88 -0.32
CA THR A 48 2.48 -2.48 0.09
C THR A 48 3.78 -1.76 -0.29
N TRP A 49 4.94 -2.42 -0.13
CA TRP A 49 6.25 -1.84 -0.47
C TRP A 49 6.38 -1.59 -1.98
N ILE A 50 5.95 -2.54 -2.82
CA ILE A 50 5.97 -2.38 -4.29
C ILE A 50 5.06 -1.22 -4.70
N ALA A 51 3.86 -1.11 -4.13
CA ALA A 51 2.93 -0.01 -4.40
C ALA A 51 3.56 1.36 -4.06
N ALA A 52 4.08 1.50 -2.83
CA ALA A 52 4.70 2.71 -2.33
C ALA A 52 5.92 3.13 -3.16
N THR A 53 6.79 2.17 -3.47
CA THR A 53 7.99 2.39 -4.28
C THR A 53 7.62 2.81 -5.71
N HIS A 54 6.58 2.20 -6.29
CA HIS A 54 6.09 2.57 -7.62
C HIS A 54 5.49 3.98 -7.63
N ALA A 55 4.67 4.33 -6.64
CA ALA A 55 4.12 5.68 -6.48
C ALA A 55 5.23 6.74 -6.41
N ALA A 56 6.27 6.46 -5.62
CA ALA A 56 7.42 7.34 -5.48
C ALA A 56 8.18 7.54 -6.80
N ASP A 57 8.31 6.50 -7.62
CA ASP A 57 8.91 6.60 -8.95
C ASP A 57 8.07 7.43 -9.91
N LEU A 58 6.75 7.24 -9.91
CA LEU A 58 5.84 8.05 -10.72
C LEU A 58 5.90 9.53 -10.32
N TYR A 59 5.89 9.83 -9.01
CA TYR A 59 6.00 11.19 -8.49
C TYR A 59 7.34 11.83 -8.86
N ARG A 60 8.46 11.14 -8.61
CA ARG A 60 9.80 11.65 -8.95
C ARG A 60 9.98 11.88 -10.46
N THR A 61 9.32 11.07 -11.29
CA THR A 61 9.34 11.21 -12.76
C THR A 61 8.25 12.12 -13.31
N ARG A 62 7.50 12.82 -12.43
CA ARG A 62 6.41 13.75 -12.78
C ARG A 62 5.32 13.13 -13.65
N LYS A 63 5.06 11.84 -13.46
CA LYS A 63 3.93 11.14 -14.09
C LYS A 63 2.63 11.30 -13.30
N ILE A 64 2.74 11.67 -12.04
CA ILE A 64 1.65 12.03 -11.13
C ILE A 64 2.08 13.26 -10.35
N ASP A 65 1.11 14.03 -9.89
CA ASP A 65 1.35 15.21 -9.06
C ASP A 65 1.20 14.90 -7.58
N ARG A 66 0.43 13.85 -7.22
CA ARG A 66 0.12 13.53 -5.82
C ARG A 66 0.20 12.05 -5.49
N ILE A 67 0.51 11.76 -4.22
CA ILE A 67 0.39 10.44 -3.59
C ILE A 67 -0.58 10.57 -2.42
N VAL A 68 -1.66 9.80 -2.45
CA VAL A 68 -2.69 9.75 -1.42
C VAL A 68 -2.60 8.42 -0.70
N LEU A 69 -2.38 8.46 0.60
CA LEU A 69 -2.22 7.27 1.44
C LEU A 69 -3.39 7.17 2.39
N SER A 70 -4.05 6.02 2.43
CA SER A 70 -5.18 5.73 3.30
C SER A 70 -5.02 4.36 3.94
N ARG A 71 -5.45 4.23 5.19
CA ARG A 71 -5.46 2.99 5.95
C ARG A 71 -6.65 3.05 6.90
N PRO A 72 -7.51 2.02 6.96
CA PRO A 72 -8.66 2.02 7.86
C PRO A 72 -8.19 1.99 9.32
N ASN A 73 -8.93 2.68 10.18
CA ASN A 73 -8.66 2.62 11.62
C ASN A 73 -9.24 1.32 12.18
N VAL A 74 -8.39 0.38 12.58
CA VAL A 74 -8.85 -0.82 13.29
C VAL A 74 -9.20 -0.41 14.72
N PRO A 75 -10.44 -0.63 15.18
CA PRO A 75 -10.83 -0.20 16.52
C PRO A 75 -10.21 -1.10 17.61
N CYS A 76 -8.94 -0.88 17.94
CA CYS A 76 -8.30 -1.44 19.14
C CYS A 76 -8.64 -0.62 20.41
N GLY A 77 -9.83 -0.01 20.47
CA GLY A 77 -10.35 0.70 21.65
C GLY A 77 -10.10 2.20 21.73
N ARG A 78 -9.28 2.81 20.84
CA ARG A 78 -9.13 4.28 20.75
C ARG A 78 -9.19 4.75 19.29
N SER A 79 -10.07 5.71 19.00
CA SER A 79 -10.07 6.41 17.71
C SER A 79 -8.78 7.23 17.54
N LEU A 80 -8.33 7.43 16.29
CA LEU A 80 -7.25 8.36 15.93
C LEU A 80 -7.39 9.73 16.62
N GLY A 81 -8.60 10.15 16.97
CA GLY A 81 -8.86 11.38 17.73
C GLY A 81 -8.15 11.49 19.09
N PHE A 82 -7.79 10.38 19.74
CA PHE A 82 -7.30 10.36 21.13
C PHE A 82 -5.80 10.64 21.32
N PHE A 83 -4.98 10.58 20.28
CA PHE A 83 -3.54 10.88 20.41
C PHE A 83 -3.29 12.40 20.36
N PRO A 84 -2.38 12.98 21.15
CA PRO A 84 -2.00 14.39 21.04
C PRO A 84 -1.19 14.63 19.74
N GLY A 85 -1.31 15.81 19.13
CA GLY A 85 -0.55 16.19 17.92
C GLY A 85 -1.41 16.46 16.68
N SER A 86 -0.75 16.77 15.56
CA SER A 86 -1.43 16.97 14.26
C SER A 86 -1.97 15.65 13.72
N LEU A 87 -2.93 15.68 12.79
CA LEU A 87 -3.44 14.45 12.15
C LEU A 87 -2.32 13.61 11.52
N ASN A 88 -1.31 14.27 10.94
CA ASN A 88 -0.14 13.61 10.38
C ASN A 88 0.68 12.89 11.46
N ASP A 89 0.90 13.51 12.62
CA ASP A 89 1.65 12.88 13.73
C ASP A 89 0.95 11.62 14.25
N LYS A 90 -0.39 11.61 14.23
CA LYS A 90 -1.19 10.46 14.67
C LYS A 90 -1.21 9.33 13.65
N PHE A 91 -1.17 9.67 12.36
CA PHE A 91 -1.23 8.70 11.26
C PHE A 91 0.16 8.14 10.88
N ALA A 92 1.23 8.92 11.10
CA ALA A 92 2.59 8.56 10.70
C ALA A 92 3.07 7.18 11.21
N PRO A 93 2.78 6.74 12.45
CA PRO A 93 3.17 5.40 12.90
C PRO A 93 2.56 4.27 12.07
N TRP A 94 1.30 4.46 11.61
CA TRP A 94 0.56 3.47 10.84
C TRP A 94 1.02 3.42 9.37
N ALA A 95 1.45 4.57 8.84
CA ALA A 95 1.97 4.69 7.49
C ALA A 95 3.49 4.51 7.40
N ALA A 96 4.18 4.21 8.51
CA ALA A 96 5.64 4.20 8.58
C ALA A 96 6.29 3.32 7.48
N PRO A 97 5.86 2.07 7.23
CA PRO A 97 6.46 1.24 6.17
C PRO A 97 6.33 1.86 4.77
N VAL A 98 5.18 2.47 4.48
CA VAL A 98 4.91 3.15 3.21
C VAL A 98 5.77 4.41 3.08
N ILE A 99 5.83 5.21 4.15
CA ILE A 99 6.62 6.45 4.20
C ILE A 99 8.11 6.15 4.01
N GLU A 100 8.63 5.10 4.65
CA GLU A 100 10.02 4.68 4.50
C GLU A 100 10.34 4.29 3.06
N ALA A 101 9.50 3.46 2.42
CA ALA A 101 9.66 3.08 1.03
C ALA A 101 9.67 4.30 0.08
N ILE A 102 8.78 5.27 0.30
CA ILE A 102 8.78 6.52 -0.49
C ILE A 102 10.05 7.34 -0.23
N LYS A 103 10.45 7.50 1.05
CA LYS A 103 11.65 8.25 1.45
C LYS A 103 12.92 7.65 0.86
N GLU A 104 13.03 6.33 0.77
CA GLU A 104 14.13 5.65 0.11
C GLU A 104 14.23 6.06 -1.37
N ARG A 105 13.08 6.18 -2.06
CA ARG A 105 13.05 6.51 -3.49
C ARG A 105 13.27 7.99 -3.81
N ILE A 106 12.65 8.91 -3.08
CA ILE A 106 12.72 10.35 -3.39
C ILE A 106 13.71 11.11 -2.50
N GLY A 107 14.18 10.48 -1.43
CA GLY A 107 15.02 11.09 -0.41
C GLY A 107 14.19 11.80 0.66
N LYS A 108 14.69 11.77 1.91
CA LYS A 108 14.02 12.37 3.07
C LYS A 108 13.64 13.84 2.86
N ALA A 109 14.57 14.67 2.37
CA ALA A 109 14.30 16.10 2.18
C ALA A 109 13.18 16.37 1.15
N ALA A 110 13.14 15.62 0.05
CA ALA A 110 12.09 15.77 -0.96
C ALA A 110 10.73 15.31 -0.41
N PHE A 111 10.71 14.21 0.36
CA PHE A 111 9.50 13.76 1.03
C PHE A 111 8.92 14.81 1.98
N GLU A 112 9.74 15.42 2.85
CA GLU A 112 9.25 16.42 3.80
C GLU A 112 8.69 17.67 3.08
N ILE A 113 9.29 18.06 1.95
CA ILE A 113 8.76 19.14 1.09
C ILE A 113 7.42 18.74 0.47
N ALA A 114 7.34 17.54 -0.12
CA ALA A 114 6.13 17.02 -0.75
C ALA A 114 4.97 16.90 0.24
N LEU A 115 5.26 16.43 1.46
CA LEU A 115 4.29 16.36 2.57
C LEU A 115 3.80 17.76 2.97
N LYS A 116 4.71 18.73 3.09
CA LYS A 116 4.35 20.12 3.45
C LYS A 116 3.53 20.81 2.35
N ASN A 117 3.80 20.50 1.09
CA ASN A 117 3.06 21.04 -0.05
C ASN A 117 1.67 20.40 -0.24
N GLY A 118 1.42 19.25 0.42
CA GLY A 118 0.21 18.46 0.20
C GLY A 118 0.26 17.58 -1.04
N ASP A 119 1.45 17.42 -1.65
CA ASP A 119 1.67 16.50 -2.78
C ASP A 119 1.60 15.05 -2.29
N ILE A 120 2.13 14.78 -1.09
CA ILE A 120 1.94 13.51 -0.39
C ILE A 120 0.99 13.77 0.76
N GLU A 121 -0.15 13.09 0.79
CA GLU A 121 -1.15 13.26 1.83
C GLU A 121 -1.57 11.94 2.47
N MET A 122 -1.73 11.98 3.79
CA MET A 122 -2.34 10.90 4.57
C MET A 122 -3.80 11.26 4.80
N VAL A 123 -4.71 10.45 4.26
CA VAL A 123 -6.14 10.72 4.30
C VAL A 123 -6.85 9.68 5.16
N PRO A 124 -7.28 10.06 6.37
CA PRO A 124 -8.10 9.18 7.20
C PRO A 124 -9.52 9.07 6.61
N PHE A 125 -10.20 7.94 6.85
CA PHE A 125 -11.52 7.65 6.28
C PHE A 125 -12.58 8.68 6.68
N GLU A 126 -12.46 9.23 7.88
CA GLU A 126 -13.38 10.21 8.47
C GLU A 126 -13.47 11.51 7.65
N VAL A 127 -12.44 11.83 6.86
CA VAL A 127 -12.39 13.07 6.05
C VAL A 127 -12.49 12.80 4.55
N MET A 128 -12.73 11.56 4.11
CA MET A 128 -12.81 11.23 2.68
C MET A 128 -14.10 11.73 2.01
N ARG A 129 -15.18 11.92 2.78
CA ARG A 129 -16.46 12.38 2.22
C ARG A 129 -16.32 13.79 1.63
N GLY A 130 -16.82 13.97 0.41
CA GLY A 130 -16.75 15.24 -0.30
C GLY A 130 -15.40 15.52 -0.98
N ARG A 131 -14.42 14.62 -0.87
CA ARG A 131 -13.15 14.72 -1.59
C ARG A 131 -13.23 14.08 -2.98
N SER A 132 -12.32 14.47 -3.87
CA SER A 132 -12.03 13.76 -5.11
C SER A 132 -10.55 13.96 -5.43
N TRP A 133 -9.91 12.90 -5.92
CA TRP A 133 -8.50 12.92 -6.30
C TRP A 133 -8.35 12.84 -7.80
N LYS A 134 -7.42 13.62 -8.36
CA LYS A 134 -7.05 13.61 -9.78
C LYS A 134 -5.54 13.66 -9.90
N ASP A 135 -5.03 13.11 -11.00
CA ASP A 135 -3.59 13.12 -11.33
C ASP A 135 -2.72 12.56 -10.17
N ALA A 136 -3.22 11.51 -9.52
CA ALA A 136 -2.70 11.00 -8.26
C ALA A 136 -2.50 9.49 -8.26
N PHE A 137 -1.52 9.03 -7.49
CA PHE A 137 -1.49 7.65 -7.03
C PHE A 137 -2.26 7.56 -5.71
N VAL A 138 -3.22 6.65 -5.61
CA VAL A 138 -4.06 6.47 -4.43
C VAL A 138 -3.85 5.07 -3.88
N LEU A 139 -3.35 4.95 -2.65
CA LEU A 139 -3.13 3.69 -1.95
C LEU A 139 -4.09 3.55 -0.78
N LEU A 140 -4.87 2.47 -0.78
CA LEU A 140 -5.56 1.96 0.41
C LEU A 140 -4.82 0.71 0.91
N ASP A 141 -4.11 0.86 2.02
CA ASP A 141 -3.37 -0.19 2.72
C ASP A 141 -4.25 -0.87 3.78
N GLU A 142 -4.02 -2.15 4.05
CA GLU A 142 -4.80 -3.00 4.98
C GLU A 142 -6.33 -2.98 4.70
N ALA A 143 -6.71 -3.04 3.44
CA ALA A 143 -8.10 -2.89 3.03
C ALA A 143 -9.04 -3.99 3.56
N GLN A 144 -8.50 -5.13 4.05
CA GLN A 144 -9.29 -6.16 4.72
C GLN A 144 -10.06 -5.60 5.92
N ASN A 145 -9.55 -4.53 6.53
CA ASN A 145 -10.11 -3.86 7.69
C ASN A 145 -11.07 -2.72 7.35
N THR A 146 -11.53 -2.64 6.10
CA THR A 146 -12.63 -1.76 5.71
C THR A 146 -13.97 -2.50 5.76
N THR A 147 -15.04 -1.78 6.09
CA THR A 147 -16.41 -2.24 5.83
C THR A 147 -16.79 -2.00 4.36
N PRO A 148 -17.86 -2.64 3.83
CA PRO A 148 -18.33 -2.38 2.47
C PRO A 148 -18.72 -0.91 2.23
N ALA A 149 -19.23 -0.22 3.26
CA ALA A 149 -19.58 1.19 3.20
C ALA A 149 -18.36 2.10 3.08
N GLU A 150 -17.30 1.81 3.83
CA GLU A 150 -16.01 2.52 3.75
C GLU A 150 -15.34 2.28 2.40
N MET A 151 -15.28 1.02 1.95
CA MET A 151 -14.73 0.66 0.64
C MET A 151 -15.48 1.38 -0.50
N LYS A 152 -16.82 1.40 -0.46
CA LYS A 152 -17.64 2.18 -1.41
C LYS A 152 -17.33 3.67 -1.33
N THR A 153 -17.17 4.21 -0.12
CA THR A 153 -16.80 5.62 0.07
C THR A 153 -15.47 5.90 -0.62
N PHE A 154 -14.43 5.11 -0.34
CA PHE A 154 -13.09 5.25 -0.91
C PHE A 154 -13.09 5.15 -2.44
N LEU A 155 -13.60 4.05 -3.00
CA LEU A 155 -13.56 3.78 -4.45
C LEU A 155 -14.29 4.85 -5.28
N THR A 156 -15.32 5.48 -4.71
CA THR A 156 -16.09 6.54 -5.40
C THR A 156 -15.48 7.94 -5.27
N ARG A 157 -14.32 8.11 -4.61
CA ARG A 157 -13.58 9.39 -4.58
C ARG A 157 -12.48 9.46 -5.64
N VAL A 158 -12.08 8.32 -6.20
CA VAL A 158 -11.07 8.23 -7.26
C VAL A 158 -11.61 8.92 -8.52
N GLY A 159 -10.92 9.99 -8.94
CA GLY A 159 -11.25 10.74 -10.16
C GLY A 159 -10.36 10.36 -11.34
N GLU A 160 -10.29 11.27 -12.32
CA GLU A 160 -9.56 11.10 -13.57
C GLU A 160 -8.04 11.04 -13.36
N ASN A 161 -7.34 10.32 -14.26
CA ASN A 161 -5.88 10.19 -14.27
C ASN A 161 -5.28 9.66 -12.95
N CYS A 162 -6.05 8.89 -12.19
CA CYS A 162 -5.57 8.23 -10.99
C CYS A 162 -5.09 6.81 -11.28
N LEU A 163 -4.02 6.40 -10.59
CA LEU A 163 -3.67 5.00 -10.41
C LEU A 163 -4.05 4.60 -8.98
N THR A 164 -5.04 3.73 -8.83
CA THR A 164 -5.53 3.29 -7.51
C THR A 164 -5.06 1.88 -7.19
N VAL A 165 -4.46 1.71 -6.02
CA VAL A 165 -4.13 0.42 -5.47
C VAL A 165 -4.90 0.20 -4.19
N VAL A 166 -5.57 -0.95 -4.10
CA VAL A 166 -6.15 -1.46 -2.87
C VAL A 166 -5.39 -2.72 -2.51
N ASP A 167 -4.66 -2.69 -1.41
CA ASP A 167 -3.93 -3.85 -0.91
C ASP A 167 -4.50 -4.36 0.42
N GLY A 168 -4.25 -5.63 0.73
CA GLY A 168 -4.61 -6.21 2.02
C GLY A 168 -4.42 -7.71 2.10
N ASP A 169 -4.85 -8.30 3.21
CA ASP A 169 -4.91 -9.75 3.39
C ASP A 169 -6.29 -10.13 3.93
N VAL A 170 -7.13 -10.72 3.08
CA VAL A 170 -8.51 -11.05 3.47
C VAL A 170 -8.56 -12.08 4.61
N SER A 171 -7.51 -12.87 4.81
CA SER A 171 -7.43 -13.83 5.92
C SER A 171 -7.16 -13.17 7.27
N GLN A 172 -6.68 -11.92 7.28
CA GLN A 172 -6.32 -11.14 8.47
C GLN A 172 -7.35 -10.03 8.76
N CYS A 173 -8.62 -10.28 8.48
CA CYS A 173 -9.70 -9.33 8.76
C CYS A 173 -9.93 -9.23 10.27
N ASP A 174 -9.68 -8.06 10.85
CA ASP A 174 -9.89 -7.76 12.28
C ASP A 174 -11.33 -7.32 12.59
N LEU A 175 -12.17 -7.15 11.56
CA LEU A 175 -13.56 -6.73 11.74
C LEU A 175 -14.44 -7.91 12.18
N ALA A 176 -15.37 -7.63 13.09
CA ALA A 176 -16.49 -8.52 13.40
C ALA A 176 -17.57 -8.56 12.29
N ALA A 177 -17.42 -7.70 11.27
CA ALA A 177 -18.32 -7.57 10.15
C ALA A 177 -17.65 -8.04 8.85
N GLU A 178 -18.44 -8.16 7.78
CA GLU A 178 -17.93 -8.51 6.45
C GLU A 178 -16.89 -7.49 5.97
N SER A 179 -15.77 -7.98 5.44
CA SER A 179 -14.70 -7.15 4.87
C SER A 179 -15.12 -6.55 3.53
N GLY A 180 -15.01 -5.22 3.40
CA GLY A 180 -15.23 -4.50 2.15
C GLY A 180 -14.29 -4.95 1.02
N LEU A 181 -13.06 -5.36 1.35
CA LEU A 181 -12.12 -5.94 0.38
C LEU A 181 -12.66 -7.24 -0.22
N ARG A 182 -13.19 -8.15 0.61
CA ARG A 182 -13.82 -9.39 0.13
C ARG A 182 -14.96 -9.08 -0.83
N VAL A 183 -15.88 -8.20 -0.42
CA VAL A 183 -17.04 -7.82 -1.24
C VAL A 183 -16.61 -7.23 -2.58
N VAL A 184 -15.58 -6.38 -2.62
CA VAL A 184 -15.08 -5.80 -3.88
C VAL A 184 -14.48 -6.85 -4.81
N ILE A 185 -13.69 -7.78 -4.28
CA ILE A 185 -13.13 -8.89 -5.09
C ILE A 185 -14.27 -9.71 -5.71
N ASP A 186 -15.29 -10.04 -4.91
CA ASP A 186 -16.45 -10.79 -5.39
C ASP A 186 -17.26 -9.99 -6.42
N MET A 187 -17.43 -8.68 -6.23
CA MET A 187 -18.07 -7.79 -7.21
C MET A 187 -17.28 -7.71 -8.52
N ILE A 188 -15.96 -7.61 -8.47
CA ILE A 188 -15.10 -7.59 -9.68
C ILE A 188 -15.31 -8.86 -10.48
N ARG A 189 -15.28 -10.03 -9.83
CA ARG A 189 -15.47 -11.33 -10.47
C ARG A 189 -16.88 -11.51 -11.02
N THR A 190 -17.91 -11.26 -10.21
CA THR A 190 -19.31 -11.48 -10.59
C THR A 190 -19.82 -10.52 -11.67
N ARG A 191 -19.28 -9.30 -11.73
CA ARG A 191 -19.65 -8.29 -12.75
C ARG A 191 -18.66 -8.20 -13.90
N ASN A 192 -17.62 -9.03 -13.91
CA ASN A 192 -16.55 -9.04 -14.90
C ASN A 192 -15.94 -7.64 -15.11
N LEU A 193 -15.66 -6.94 -14.02
CA LEU A 193 -15.04 -5.62 -14.06
C LEU A 193 -13.59 -5.75 -14.56
N PRO A 194 -13.09 -4.84 -15.41
CA PRO A 194 -11.73 -4.88 -15.96
C PRO A 194 -10.70 -4.39 -14.94
N VAL A 195 -10.71 -4.97 -13.74
CA VAL A 195 -9.81 -4.63 -12.64
C VAL A 195 -8.97 -5.87 -12.32
N PRO A 196 -7.65 -5.85 -12.53
CA PRO A 196 -6.79 -6.97 -12.15
C PRO A 196 -6.84 -7.18 -10.63
N VAL A 197 -7.04 -8.44 -10.25
CA VAL A 197 -6.88 -8.93 -8.88
C VAL A 197 -5.64 -9.80 -8.86
N ILE A 198 -4.61 -9.36 -8.14
CA ILE A 198 -3.35 -10.08 -7.97
C ILE A 198 -3.37 -10.78 -6.62
N GLU A 199 -3.15 -12.08 -6.61
CA GLU A 199 -3.22 -12.93 -5.42
C GLU A 199 -1.83 -13.50 -5.13
N PHE A 200 -1.21 -13.00 -4.07
CA PHE A 200 0.04 -13.52 -3.55
C PHE A 200 -0.22 -14.73 -2.64
N GLY A 201 0.58 -15.77 -2.84
CA GLY A 201 0.60 -16.94 -1.98
C GLY A 201 1.68 -16.87 -0.89
N ARG A 202 1.83 -17.95 -0.12
CA ARG A 202 2.92 -18.09 0.87
C ARG A 202 4.28 -18.22 0.20
N GLU A 203 4.32 -18.85 -0.96
CA GLU A 203 5.48 -19.00 -1.84
C GLU A 203 6.05 -17.66 -2.32
N ASP A 204 5.25 -16.60 -2.26
CA ASP A 204 5.67 -15.25 -2.64
C ASP A 204 6.28 -14.44 -1.49
N ILE A 205 6.33 -15.00 -0.28
CA ILE A 205 6.91 -14.34 0.89
C ILE A 205 8.43 -14.27 0.70
N VAL A 206 8.94 -13.05 0.60
CA VAL A 206 10.38 -12.79 0.52
C VAL A 206 10.84 -12.25 1.88
N ARG A 207 11.30 -13.17 2.74
CA ARG A 207 11.91 -12.83 4.04
C ARG A 207 13.36 -13.29 4.06
N SER A 208 14.19 -12.57 4.81
CA SER A 208 15.60 -12.92 4.98
C SER A 208 15.77 -14.05 6.00
N GLY A 209 16.70 -14.98 5.73
CA GLY A 209 17.25 -16.01 6.61
C GLY A 209 16.45 -16.33 7.88
N LEU A 210 16.89 -15.80 9.03
CA LEU A 210 16.31 -16.09 10.35
C LEU A 210 14.82 -15.79 10.47
N CYS A 211 14.30 -14.78 9.77
CA CYS A 211 12.87 -14.44 9.82
C CYS A 211 12.03 -15.53 9.15
N ALA A 212 12.49 -16.06 8.02
CA ALA A 212 11.86 -17.22 7.39
C ALA A 212 11.89 -18.44 8.32
N MET A 213 13.03 -18.71 8.96
CA MET A 213 13.17 -19.83 9.92
C MET A 213 12.20 -19.71 11.11
N TRP A 214 12.01 -18.50 11.67
CA TRP A 214 11.05 -18.30 12.75
C TRP A 214 9.61 -18.51 12.30
N VAL A 215 9.26 -18.07 11.09
CA VAL A 215 7.93 -18.25 10.53
C VAL A 215 7.64 -19.74 10.35
N GLU A 216 8.57 -20.49 9.76
CA GLU A 216 8.47 -21.95 9.63
C GLU A 216 8.30 -22.63 11.00
N ALA A 217 9.09 -22.24 12.00
CA ALA A 217 8.99 -22.82 13.34
C ALA A 217 7.63 -22.56 14.02
N PHE A 218 7.05 -21.37 13.86
CA PHE A 218 5.71 -21.08 14.38
C PHE A 218 4.62 -21.84 13.62
N GLU A 219 4.72 -21.95 12.30
CA GLU A 219 3.78 -22.71 11.47
C GLU A 219 3.80 -24.21 11.80
N ASP A 220 4.98 -24.79 12.00
CA ASP A 220 5.14 -26.19 12.42
C ASP A 220 4.52 -26.44 13.81
N MET A 221 4.67 -25.49 14.73
CA MET A 221 4.06 -25.56 16.05
C MET A 221 2.52 -25.51 15.95
N GLU A 222 1.97 -24.57 15.18
CA GLU A 222 0.52 -24.44 14.97
C GLU A 222 -0.09 -25.69 14.31
N ALA A 223 0.59 -26.26 13.30
CA ALA A 223 0.17 -27.49 12.64
C ALA A 223 0.17 -28.71 13.56
N GLN A 224 1.10 -28.77 14.52
CA GLN A 224 1.14 -29.82 15.55
C GLN A 224 0.07 -29.64 16.64
N THR A 225 -0.45 -28.42 16.81
CA THR A 225 -1.43 -28.09 17.84
C THR A 225 -2.88 -28.23 17.36
N GLN A 226 -3.11 -28.34 16.04
CA GLN A 226 -4.43 -28.67 15.50
C GLN A 226 -4.75 -30.16 15.76
N PRO A 227 -5.82 -30.50 16.51
CA PRO A 227 -6.20 -31.90 16.68
C PRO A 227 -6.59 -32.45 15.32
N ARG A 228 -6.05 -33.62 14.94
CA ARG A 228 -6.58 -34.42 13.84
C ARG A 228 -8.05 -34.74 14.14
N ALA A 229 -8.96 -34.04 13.48
CA ALA A 229 -10.37 -34.41 13.41
C ALA A 229 -10.54 -35.56 12.40
#